data_AF-A0A7G2BYL9-F1
#
_entry.id   AF-A0A7G2BYL9-F1
#
_cell.length_a   1.000
_cell.length_b   1.000
_cell.length_c   1.000
_cell.angle_alpha   90.00
_cell.angle_beta   90.00
_cell.angle_gamma   90.00
#
_symmetry.space_group_name_H-M   'P 1'
#
loop_
_entity.id
_entity.type
_entity.pdbx_description
1 polymer ?
#
loop_
_entity_poly.entity_id
_entity_poly.type
_entity_poly.pdbx_seq_one_letter_code
_entity_poly.pdbx_strand_id
1 'polypeptide(L)'
;MSMFIEEFKRRPGTSWIVKPTSRSQGKGIFIINRIQQLTRWMKDKKDAERENTQNTILSHPGLTGSSSPLPSASTSKEIQNMLGSFIVSKYIAKPLLIGQRKFDLRLYVLVTSFKPLVAYLHREGFARFCATRYEGDNFSDDSLGSHLTNVALQKGDEHYNSTHGGKWSFRNVLLYIQGRYGAYVAEGLATSIEFLIYHSLKAMDTVMFNDKHSFELYGYDILIDEDVKPHLIEVNASPSLSVTTTSDRLMKEEVLSDTVKIVFPPGFPNNKTTPYWEHRLKTDWATRQKTGFKLLQF
;
A
#
# COMPACT_ATOMS: atom_id res chain seq x y z
N MET A 1 22.18 5.08 -2.21
CA MET A 1 22.15 5.69 -3.56
C MET A 1 23.07 4.97 -4.54
N SER A 2 24.32 4.66 -4.20
CA SER A 2 25.27 3.95 -5.08
C SER A 2 24.73 2.63 -5.66
N MET A 3 24.17 1.76 -4.80
CA MET A 3 23.57 0.48 -5.22
C MET A 3 22.44 0.65 -6.24
N PHE A 4 21.57 1.65 -6.05
CA PHE A 4 20.50 1.93 -6.99
C PHE A 4 21.04 2.43 -8.34
N ILE A 5 22.03 3.33 -8.34
CA ILE A 5 22.63 3.84 -9.58
C ILE A 5 23.27 2.70 -10.38
N GLU A 6 23.93 1.76 -9.69
CA GLU A 6 24.51 0.58 -10.34
C GLU A 6 23.43 -0.29 -10.97
N GLU A 7 22.36 -0.61 -10.23
CA GLU A 7 21.26 -1.42 -10.75
C GLU A 7 20.50 -0.74 -11.90
N PHE A 8 20.34 0.60 -11.82
CA PHE A 8 19.76 1.40 -12.89
C PHE A 8 20.60 1.29 -14.17
N LYS A 9 21.93 1.36 -14.06
CA LYS A 9 22.84 1.19 -15.21
C LYS A 9 22.82 -0.22 -15.78
N ARG A 10 22.64 -1.25 -14.93
CA ARG A 10 22.51 -2.65 -15.36
C ARG A 10 21.21 -2.93 -16.13
N ARG A 11 20.18 -2.08 -15.96
CA ARG A 11 18.86 -2.27 -16.57
C ARG A 11 18.44 -1.05 -17.41
N PRO A 12 19.12 -0.77 -18.53
CA PRO A 12 18.77 0.34 -19.40
C PRO A 12 17.32 0.24 -19.89
N GLY A 13 16.64 1.39 -19.98
CA GLY A 13 15.24 1.46 -20.43
C GLY A 13 14.20 1.04 -19.39
N THR A 14 14.61 0.64 -18.17
CA THR A 14 13.65 0.33 -17.10
C THR A 14 13.17 1.60 -16.41
N SER A 15 11.86 1.70 -16.22
CA SER A 15 11.23 2.76 -15.42
C SER A 15 11.21 2.41 -13.94
N TRP A 16 11.37 3.42 -13.10
CA TRP A 16 11.43 3.30 -11.65
C TRP A 16 10.48 4.31 -11.00
N ILE A 17 9.79 3.89 -9.95
CA ILE A 17 8.89 4.75 -9.19
C ILE A 17 9.58 5.19 -7.89
N VAL A 18 9.54 6.49 -7.63
CA VAL A 18 10.11 7.11 -6.44
C VAL A 18 8.97 7.49 -5.50
N LYS A 19 9.02 7.00 -4.26
CA LYS A 19 8.00 7.22 -3.23
C LYS A 19 8.62 7.88 -2.00
N PRO A 20 8.31 9.15 -1.68
CA PRO A 20 8.75 9.78 -0.43
C PRO A 20 8.11 9.09 0.79
N THR A 21 8.88 8.80 1.85
CA THR A 21 8.35 8.08 3.03
C THR A 21 7.54 8.96 3.98
N SER A 22 7.67 10.29 3.88
CA SER A 22 6.98 11.24 4.76
C SER A 22 5.62 11.73 4.24
N ARG A 23 5.13 11.17 3.12
CA ARG A 23 3.90 11.61 2.45
C ARG A 23 2.98 10.42 2.19
N SER A 24 1.67 10.67 2.28
CA SER A 24 0.63 9.68 2.02
C SER A 24 -0.22 10.08 0.80
N GLN A 25 -1.14 9.20 0.39
CA GLN A 25 -2.12 9.45 -0.68
C GLN A 25 -1.52 9.73 -2.07
N GLY A 26 -0.31 9.23 -2.33
CA GLY A 26 0.37 9.41 -3.62
C GLY A 26 1.10 10.75 -3.79
N LYS A 27 1.08 11.64 -2.78
CA LYS A 27 1.69 12.97 -2.88
C LYS A 27 3.22 12.88 -3.00
N GLY A 28 3.75 13.46 -4.08
CA GLY A 28 5.19 13.51 -4.35
C GLY A 28 5.77 12.22 -4.94
N ILE A 29 4.91 11.28 -5.36
CA ILE A 29 5.33 10.13 -6.16
C ILE A 29 5.58 10.60 -7.60
N PHE A 30 6.67 10.13 -8.18
CA PHE A 30 6.97 10.34 -9.60
C PHE A 30 7.68 9.11 -10.18
N ILE A 31 7.67 9.02 -11.50
CA ILE A 31 8.30 7.93 -12.25
C ILE A 31 9.51 8.49 -13.00
N ILE A 32 10.62 7.77 -12.96
CA ILE A 32 11.84 8.12 -13.68
C ILE A 32 12.20 7.02 -14.66
N ASN A 33 12.66 7.42 -15.83
CA ASN A 33 13.31 6.56 -16.81
C ASN A 33 14.74 7.05 -17.14
N ARG A 34 15.16 8.17 -16.54
CA ARG A 34 16.50 8.75 -16.63
C ARG A 34 16.99 9.14 -15.24
N ILE A 35 18.21 8.73 -14.88
CA ILE A 35 18.78 9.00 -13.55
C ILE A 35 18.89 10.50 -13.25
N GLN A 36 19.06 11.33 -14.28
CA GLN A 36 19.12 12.79 -14.15
C GLN A 36 17.82 13.37 -13.57
N GLN A 37 16.67 12.74 -13.78
CA GLN A 37 15.40 13.20 -13.20
C GLN A 37 15.44 13.11 -11.66
N LEU A 38 15.98 12.01 -11.12
CA LEU A 38 16.15 11.85 -9.67
C LEU A 38 17.15 12.87 -9.12
N THR A 39 18.29 13.07 -9.79
CA THR A 39 19.30 14.04 -9.36
C THR A 39 18.76 15.47 -9.36
N ARG A 40 17.96 15.85 -10.36
CA ARG A 40 17.29 17.16 -10.42
C ARG A 40 16.30 17.32 -9.27
N TRP A 41 15.40 16.36 -9.08
CA TRP A 41 14.43 16.39 -7.98
C TRP A 41 15.09 16.54 -6.61
N MET A 42 16.21 15.85 -6.38
CA MET A 42 16.98 16.00 -5.15
C MET A 42 17.60 17.38 -4.98
N LYS A 43 18.02 18.02 -6.08
CA LYS A 43 18.57 19.37 -6.05
C LYS A 43 17.47 20.38 -5.73
N ASP A 44 16.35 20.31 -6.45
CA ASP A 44 15.22 21.22 -6.28
C ASP A 44 14.67 21.16 -4.85
N LYS A 45 14.59 19.96 -4.27
CA LYS A 45 14.20 19.78 -2.87
C LYS A 45 15.16 20.47 -1.88
N LYS A 46 16.48 20.36 -2.10
CA LYS A 46 17.48 21.03 -1.26
C LYS A 46 17.37 22.55 -1.35
N ASP A 47 17.15 23.06 -2.55
CA ASP A 47 17.08 24.50 -2.79
C ASP A 47 15.79 25.09 -2.15
N ALA A 48 14.64 24.42 -2.29
CA ALA A 48 13.40 24.82 -1.62
C ALA A 48 13.50 24.82 -0.08
N GLU A 49 14.23 23.88 0.52
CA GLU A 49 14.43 23.82 1.97
C GLU A 49 15.37 24.92 2.48
N ARG A 50 16.38 25.30 1.69
CA ARG A 50 17.26 26.44 2.00
C ARG A 50 16.46 27.74 2.04
N GLU A 51 15.60 27.97 1.06
CA GLU A 51 14.72 29.14 1.01
C GLU A 51 13.76 29.18 2.20
N ASN A 52 13.14 28.06 2.57
CA ASN A 52 12.27 27.99 3.75
C ASN A 52 13.00 28.30 5.07
N THR A 53 14.23 27.79 5.23
CA THR A 53 15.04 28.05 6.43
C THR A 53 15.42 29.53 6.53
N GLN A 54 15.78 30.14 5.40
CA GLN A 54 16.14 31.56 5.32
C GLN A 54 14.94 32.47 5.61
N ASN A 55 13.75 32.13 5.10
CA ASN A 55 12.51 32.85 5.40
C ASN A 55 12.07 32.70 6.86
N THR A 56 12.28 31.54 7.49
CA THR A 56 11.96 31.34 8.91
C THR A 56 12.84 32.22 9.81
N ILE A 57 14.14 32.32 9.51
CA ILE A 57 15.09 33.17 10.25
C ILE A 57 14.74 34.65 10.12
N LEU A 58 14.29 35.09 8.94
CA LEU A 58 13.87 36.48 8.70
C LEU A 58 12.54 36.84 9.38
N SER A 59 11.71 35.84 9.73
CA SER A 59 10.39 36.06 10.34
C SER A 59 10.41 36.19 11.87
N HIS A 60 11.53 35.92 12.55
CA HIS A 60 11.71 36.09 14.00
C HIS A 60 12.99 36.90 14.31
N PRO A 61 12.94 38.24 14.20
CA PRO A 61 14.08 39.11 14.53
C PRO A 61 14.12 39.36 16.04
N GLY A 62 14.56 38.37 16.82
CA GLY A 62 14.59 38.54 18.28
C GLY A 62 15.22 37.39 19.03
N LEU A 63 16.54 37.24 18.92
CA LEU A 63 17.48 36.72 19.93
C LEU A 63 18.89 36.81 19.34
N THR A 64 19.47 38.00 19.42
CA THR A 64 20.90 38.23 19.19
C THR A 64 21.68 37.76 20.42
N GLY A 65 22.66 36.87 20.25
CA GLY A 65 23.62 36.59 21.32
C GLY A 65 24.28 35.21 21.29
N SER A 66 25.24 35.03 20.37
CA SER A 66 26.56 34.40 20.59
C SER A 66 27.10 33.80 19.29
N SER A 67 28.23 34.34 18.86
CA SER A 67 29.03 33.86 17.75
C SER A 67 29.56 32.46 18.07
N SER A 68 28.91 31.42 17.54
CA SER A 68 29.48 30.08 17.44
C SER A 68 30.04 29.90 16.03
N PRO A 69 31.27 29.38 15.84
CA PRO A 69 31.81 29.15 14.52
C PRO A 69 30.93 28.15 13.77
N LEU A 70 30.75 28.35 12.46
CA LEU A 70 30.06 27.39 11.59
C LEU A 70 30.62 25.97 11.83
N PRO A 71 29.77 24.96 12.10
CA PRO A 71 30.23 23.59 12.18
C PRO A 71 30.67 23.15 10.77
N SER A 72 31.99 23.05 10.60
CA SER A 72 32.58 22.37 9.46
C SER A 72 32.60 20.87 9.75
N ALA A 73 32.15 20.09 8.77
CA ALA A 73 32.19 18.60 8.70
C ALA A 73 31.00 17.77 9.27
N SER A 74 29.73 18.21 9.14
CA SER A 74 28.51 17.36 9.33
C SER A 74 27.73 17.07 8.04
N THR A 75 28.27 17.43 6.87
CA THR A 75 27.51 17.71 5.65
C THR A 75 26.82 16.51 5.00
N SER A 76 27.24 15.27 5.23
CA SER A 76 26.62 14.10 4.57
C SER A 76 25.44 13.50 5.36
N LYS A 77 25.49 13.54 6.69
CA LYS A 77 24.47 12.94 7.57
C LYS A 77 23.27 13.86 7.76
N GLU A 78 23.52 15.17 7.86
CA GLU A 78 22.46 16.19 7.88
C GLU A 78 21.76 16.29 6.52
N ILE A 79 22.49 16.25 5.39
CA ILE A 79 21.87 16.26 4.06
C ILE A 79 21.02 15.00 3.80
N GLN A 80 21.43 13.83 4.33
CA GLN A 80 20.60 12.62 4.27
C GLN A 80 19.34 12.71 5.14
N ASN A 81 19.44 13.33 6.32
CA ASN A 81 18.28 13.58 7.18
C ASN A 81 17.34 14.65 6.59
N MET A 82 17.89 15.65 5.89
CA MET A 82 17.14 16.79 5.34
C MET A 82 16.34 16.43 4.08
N LEU A 83 16.88 15.59 3.18
CA LEU A 83 16.16 15.16 1.97
C LEU A 83 14.93 14.28 2.24
N GLY A 84 14.67 13.87 3.48
CA GLY A 84 13.68 12.86 3.85
C GLY A 84 14.02 11.49 3.26
N SER A 85 13.56 10.42 3.92
CA SER A 85 13.69 9.08 3.33
C SER A 85 12.73 8.93 2.14
N PHE A 86 13.14 8.15 1.15
CA PHE A 86 12.31 7.77 0.01
C PHE A 86 12.71 6.37 -0.42
N ILE A 87 11.77 5.68 -1.05
CA ILE A 87 11.99 4.36 -1.63
C ILE A 87 12.02 4.53 -3.15
N VAL A 88 12.93 3.80 -3.79
CA VAL A 88 12.91 3.62 -5.24
C VAL A 88 12.62 2.16 -5.51
N SER A 89 11.59 1.92 -6.32
CA SER A 89 11.18 0.57 -6.73
C SER A 89 11.11 0.49 -8.24
N LYS A 90 11.33 -0.69 -8.80
CA LYS A 90 11.06 -0.92 -10.22
C LYS A 90 9.57 -0.63 -10.48
N TYR A 91 9.29 0.13 -11.53
CA TYR A 91 7.92 0.39 -11.95
C TYR A 91 7.39 -0.79 -12.76
N ILE A 92 6.16 -1.21 -12.49
CA ILE A 92 5.46 -2.23 -13.28
C ILE A 92 4.85 -1.51 -14.48
N ALA A 93 5.62 -1.48 -15.57
CA ALA A 93 5.28 -0.78 -16.82
C ALA A 93 4.25 -1.50 -17.68
N LYS A 94 3.97 -2.77 -17.36
CA LYS A 94 2.99 -3.59 -18.08
C LYS A 94 1.99 -4.19 -17.09
N PRO A 95 1.14 -3.35 -16.48
CA PRO A 95 0.09 -3.83 -15.60
C PRO A 95 -0.99 -4.56 -16.41
N LEU A 96 -1.73 -5.46 -15.78
CA LEU A 96 -3.00 -5.90 -16.33
C LEU A 96 -3.94 -4.69 -16.45
N LEU A 97 -4.54 -4.54 -17.62
CA LEU A 97 -5.51 -3.48 -17.90
C LEU A 97 -6.90 -4.07 -18.06
N ILE A 98 -7.90 -3.40 -17.52
CA ILE A 98 -9.31 -3.71 -17.78
C ILE A 98 -9.95 -2.46 -18.36
N GLY A 99 -10.51 -2.58 -19.57
CA GLY A 99 -11.01 -1.43 -20.31
C GLY A 99 -9.94 -0.36 -20.57
N GLN A 100 -8.69 -0.78 -20.82
CA GLN A 100 -7.51 0.08 -21.01
C GLN A 100 -7.12 0.93 -19.79
N ARG A 101 -7.62 0.62 -18.59
CA ARG A 101 -7.28 1.35 -17.36
C ARG A 101 -6.48 0.48 -16.42
N LYS A 102 -5.46 1.09 -15.81
CA LYS A 102 -4.69 0.49 -14.73
C LYS A 102 -5.52 0.44 -13.46
N PHE A 103 -5.29 -0.56 -12.63
CA PHE A 103 -5.91 -0.68 -11.31
C PHE A 103 -4.97 -1.37 -10.33
N ASP A 104 -5.22 -1.19 -9.04
CA ASP A 104 -4.64 -2.01 -7.98
C ASP A 104 -5.76 -2.61 -7.12
N LEU A 105 -5.48 -3.70 -6.43
CA LEU A 105 -6.38 -4.35 -5.48
C LEU A 105 -6.12 -3.85 -4.07
N ARG A 106 -7.18 -3.42 -3.39
CA ARG A 106 -7.24 -3.28 -1.93
C ARG A 106 -7.90 -4.54 -1.35
N LEU A 107 -7.12 -5.33 -0.61
CA LEU A 107 -7.59 -6.51 0.11
C LEU A 107 -7.44 -6.32 1.63
N TYR A 108 -8.32 -6.94 2.41
CA TYR A 108 -8.35 -6.80 3.87
C TYR A 108 -7.83 -8.06 4.55
N VAL A 109 -6.83 -7.90 5.42
CA VAL A 109 -6.16 -9.00 6.12
C VAL A 109 -6.17 -8.75 7.61
N LEU A 110 -6.88 -9.59 8.35
CA LEU A 110 -6.91 -9.55 9.81
C LEU A 110 -5.80 -10.43 10.38
N VAL A 111 -4.92 -9.86 11.20
CA VAL A 111 -3.91 -10.63 11.93
C VAL A 111 -4.24 -10.59 13.41
N THR A 112 -4.37 -11.77 14.03
CA THR A 112 -4.68 -11.89 15.46
C THR A 112 -3.48 -12.35 16.29
N SER A 113 -2.42 -12.83 15.64
CA SER A 113 -1.14 -13.16 16.27
C SER A 113 -0.05 -13.33 15.22
N PHE A 114 1.19 -12.99 15.58
CA PHE A 114 2.37 -13.31 14.78
C PHE A 114 3.12 -14.54 15.31
N LYS A 115 2.92 -14.92 16.58
CA LYS A 115 3.55 -16.10 17.20
C LYS A 115 2.52 -16.95 17.96
N PRO A 116 1.98 -18.03 17.35
CA PRO A 116 2.14 -18.39 15.93
C PRO A 116 1.41 -17.41 15.00
N LEU A 117 1.79 -17.37 13.71
CA LEU A 117 1.11 -16.53 12.73
C LEU A 117 -0.32 -17.02 12.53
N VAL A 118 -1.30 -16.17 12.86
CA VAL A 118 -2.73 -16.40 12.62
C VAL A 118 -3.27 -15.18 11.87
N ALA A 119 -3.51 -15.38 10.58
CA ALA A 119 -3.91 -14.32 9.65
C ALA A 119 -5.07 -14.78 8.76
N TYR A 120 -6.02 -13.89 8.51
CA TYR A 120 -7.22 -14.17 7.73
C TYR A 120 -7.35 -13.19 6.57
N LEU A 121 -7.60 -13.69 5.37
CA LEU A 121 -7.93 -12.86 4.19
C LEU A 121 -9.44 -12.76 4.05
N HIS A 122 -9.97 -11.54 3.98
CA HIS A 122 -11.39 -11.33 3.71
C HIS A 122 -11.72 -11.52 2.22
N ARG A 123 -12.85 -12.16 1.92
CA ARG A 123 -13.35 -12.35 0.55
C ARG A 123 -13.71 -11.04 -0.14
N GLU A 124 -14.18 -10.07 0.66
CA GLU A 124 -14.45 -8.73 0.18
C GLU A 124 -13.16 -7.92 0.07
N GLY A 125 -13.10 -7.15 -1.00
CA GLY A 125 -11.99 -6.31 -1.40
C GLY A 125 -12.37 -5.63 -2.71
N PHE A 126 -11.54 -4.73 -3.20
CA PHE A 126 -11.87 -4.00 -4.42
C PHE A 126 -10.65 -3.60 -5.24
N ALA A 127 -10.81 -3.64 -6.56
CA ALA A 127 -9.94 -2.94 -7.49
C ALA A 127 -10.24 -1.43 -7.46
N ARG A 128 -9.20 -0.61 -7.51
CA ARG A 128 -9.26 0.84 -7.69
C ARG A 128 -8.69 1.18 -9.06
N PHE A 129 -9.54 1.64 -9.97
CA PHE A 129 -9.13 2.02 -11.31
C PHE A 129 -8.61 3.45 -11.35
N CYS A 130 -7.64 3.70 -12.23
CA CYS A 130 -7.37 5.05 -12.71
C CYS A 130 -8.58 5.58 -13.50
N ALA A 131 -8.84 6.88 -13.44
CA ALA A 131 -9.90 7.54 -14.17
C ALA A 131 -9.63 7.51 -15.67
N THR A 132 -8.37 7.74 -16.07
CA THR A 132 -7.92 7.80 -17.46
C THR A 132 -7.35 6.46 -17.96
N ARG A 133 -7.23 6.35 -19.29
CA ARG A 133 -6.59 5.19 -19.94
C ARG A 133 -5.10 5.18 -19.65
N TYR A 134 -4.52 3.99 -19.52
CA TYR A 134 -3.10 3.82 -19.21
C TYR A 134 -2.21 4.31 -20.35
N GLU A 135 -1.31 5.25 -20.07
CA GLU A 135 -0.40 5.84 -21.04
C GLU A 135 1.04 5.30 -20.92
N GLY A 136 1.21 3.98 -21.08
CA GLY A 136 2.51 3.31 -21.30
C GLY A 136 3.75 3.99 -20.70
N ASP A 137 4.64 4.47 -21.60
CA ASP A 137 5.91 5.11 -21.26
C ASP A 137 5.84 6.65 -21.14
N ASN A 138 4.64 7.23 -21.20
CA ASN A 138 4.46 8.67 -21.04
C ASN A 138 4.34 9.00 -19.55
N PHE A 139 5.41 9.53 -18.95
CA PHE A 139 5.46 9.89 -17.53
C PHE A 139 5.41 11.41 -17.30
N SER A 140 4.77 12.16 -18.20
CA SER A 140 4.53 13.59 -17.98
C SER A 140 3.61 13.82 -16.77
N ASP A 141 3.65 15.02 -16.19
CA ASP A 141 2.77 15.35 -15.06
C ASP A 141 1.29 15.22 -15.43
N ASP A 142 0.93 15.56 -16.68
CA ASP A 142 -0.43 15.43 -17.22
C ASP A 142 -0.90 13.97 -17.35
N SER A 143 0.03 13.03 -17.58
CA SER A 143 -0.27 11.60 -17.76
C SER A 143 -0.10 10.78 -16.48
N LEU A 144 0.46 11.37 -15.41
CA LEU A 144 0.72 10.72 -14.13
C LEU A 144 -0.56 10.16 -13.48
N GLY A 145 -1.71 10.80 -13.72
CA GLY A 145 -3.03 10.34 -13.30
C GLY A 145 -3.42 8.95 -13.86
N SER A 146 -2.88 8.56 -15.02
CA SER A 146 -3.09 7.22 -15.60
C SER A 146 -2.25 6.13 -14.91
N HIS A 147 -1.23 6.52 -14.15
CA HIS A 147 -0.25 5.62 -13.54
C HIS A 147 -0.44 5.42 -12.04
N LEU A 148 -1.13 6.34 -11.35
CA LEU A 148 -1.34 6.33 -9.90
C LEU A 148 -2.82 6.13 -9.57
N THR A 149 -3.17 5.03 -8.92
CA THR A 149 -4.56 4.63 -8.62
C THR A 149 -5.14 5.30 -7.36
N ASN A 150 -4.38 6.15 -6.68
CA ASN A 150 -4.79 6.80 -5.43
C ASN A 150 -6.02 7.71 -5.64
N VAL A 151 -7.10 7.44 -4.91
CA VAL A 151 -8.38 8.17 -4.97
C VAL A 151 -8.24 9.69 -4.82
N ALA A 152 -7.27 10.16 -4.02
CA ALA A 152 -7.03 11.60 -3.82
C ALA A 152 -6.59 12.31 -5.12
N LEU A 153 -5.91 11.60 -6.02
CA LEU A 153 -5.53 12.11 -7.35
C LEU A 153 -6.67 11.96 -8.36
N GLN A 154 -7.50 10.92 -8.20
CA GLN A 154 -8.56 10.59 -9.15
C GLN A 154 -9.84 11.43 -8.99
N LYS A 155 -10.13 11.92 -7.78
CA LYS A 155 -11.35 12.71 -7.51
C LYS A 155 -11.38 14.09 -8.19
N GLY A 156 -10.24 14.59 -8.68
CA GLY A 156 -10.16 15.84 -9.43
C GLY A 156 -10.35 15.68 -10.94
N ASP A 157 -10.49 14.44 -11.42
CA ASP A 157 -10.57 14.14 -12.86
C ASP A 157 -12.03 14.15 -13.34
N GLU A 158 -12.28 14.80 -14.49
CA GLU A 158 -13.62 14.91 -15.09
C GLU A 158 -14.22 13.54 -15.49
N HIS A 159 -13.37 12.55 -15.72
CA HIS A 159 -13.79 11.19 -16.08
C HIS A 159 -14.03 10.28 -14.86
N TYR A 160 -13.95 10.81 -13.64
CA TYR A 160 -14.28 10.07 -12.43
C TYR A 160 -15.77 9.72 -12.39
N ASN A 161 -16.08 8.44 -12.55
CA ASN A 161 -17.44 7.95 -12.44
C ASN A 161 -17.86 7.93 -10.96
N SER A 162 -18.63 8.93 -10.54
CA SER A 162 -19.13 9.07 -9.17
C SER A 162 -20.15 7.98 -8.77
N THR A 163 -20.84 7.36 -9.74
CA THR A 163 -21.85 6.34 -9.51
C THR A 163 -21.24 5.00 -9.05
N HIS A 164 -20.12 4.58 -9.63
CA HIS A 164 -19.41 3.34 -9.26
C HIS A 164 -18.08 3.60 -8.53
N GLY A 165 -17.61 4.85 -8.47
CA GLY A 165 -16.38 5.27 -7.81
C GLY A 165 -15.09 4.74 -8.45
N GLY A 166 -15.15 4.25 -9.70
CA GLY A 166 -14.02 3.59 -10.35
C GLY A 166 -13.55 2.33 -9.60
N LYS A 167 -14.48 1.57 -9.02
CA LYS A 167 -14.17 0.35 -8.25
C LYS A 167 -14.87 -0.87 -8.82
N TRP A 168 -14.18 -2.02 -8.76
CA TRP A 168 -14.79 -3.35 -8.90
C TRP A 168 -14.56 -4.16 -7.64
N SER A 169 -15.51 -5.00 -7.26
CA SER A 169 -15.26 -5.99 -6.21
C SER A 169 -14.13 -6.94 -6.65
N PHE A 170 -13.37 -7.45 -5.69
CA PHE A 170 -12.33 -8.44 -5.96
C PHE A 170 -12.91 -9.68 -6.66
N ARG A 171 -14.12 -10.09 -6.28
CA ARG A 171 -14.88 -11.14 -6.95
C ARG A 171 -15.10 -10.87 -8.44
N ASN A 172 -15.45 -9.64 -8.82
CA ASN A 172 -15.64 -9.28 -10.23
C ASN A 172 -14.32 -9.28 -11.01
N VAL A 173 -13.20 -8.93 -10.35
CA VAL A 173 -11.87 -9.09 -10.96
C VAL A 173 -11.58 -10.56 -11.24
N LEU A 174 -11.76 -11.45 -10.26
CA LEU A 174 -11.56 -12.89 -10.46
C LEU A 174 -12.49 -13.46 -11.55
N LEU A 175 -13.75 -13.02 -11.59
CA LEU A 175 -14.69 -13.41 -12.64
C LEU A 175 -14.23 -12.94 -14.03
N TYR A 176 -13.70 -11.72 -14.13
CA TYR A 176 -13.12 -11.20 -15.36
C TYR A 176 -11.90 -12.03 -15.80
N ILE A 177 -10.99 -12.37 -14.87
CA ILE A 177 -9.84 -13.24 -15.16
C ILE A 177 -10.32 -14.61 -15.63
N GLN A 178 -11.31 -15.20 -14.95
CA GLN A 178 -11.86 -16.49 -15.33
C GLN A 178 -12.47 -16.46 -16.73
N GLY A 179 -13.22 -15.41 -17.06
CA GLY A 179 -13.81 -15.26 -18.40
C GLY A 179 -12.77 -15.03 -19.50
N ARG A 180 -11.67 -14.31 -19.19
CA ARG A 180 -10.66 -13.91 -20.19
C ARG A 180 -9.51 -14.91 -20.35
N TYR A 181 -9.10 -15.57 -19.28
CA TYR A 181 -7.92 -16.44 -19.19
C TYR A 181 -8.24 -17.87 -18.71
N GLY A 182 -9.48 -18.15 -18.29
CA GLY A 182 -9.93 -19.46 -17.83
C GLY A 182 -9.90 -19.62 -16.30
N ALA A 183 -10.68 -20.59 -15.81
CA ALA A 183 -10.87 -20.84 -14.37
C ALA A 183 -9.55 -21.16 -13.65
N TYR A 184 -8.70 -22.01 -14.24
CA TYR A 184 -7.41 -22.37 -13.66
C TYR A 184 -6.50 -21.16 -13.42
N VAL A 185 -6.47 -20.18 -14.34
CA VAL A 185 -5.66 -18.96 -14.17
C VAL A 185 -6.24 -18.08 -13.07
N ALA A 186 -7.56 -17.95 -12.98
CA ALA A 186 -8.22 -17.18 -11.93
C ALA A 186 -8.00 -17.77 -10.54
N GLU A 187 -8.11 -19.09 -10.40
CA GLU A 187 -7.81 -19.82 -9.18
C GLU A 187 -6.32 -19.68 -8.81
N GLY A 188 -5.42 -19.86 -9.78
CA GLY A 188 -3.99 -19.68 -9.60
C GLY A 188 -3.60 -18.27 -9.14
N LEU A 189 -4.26 -17.23 -9.67
CA LEU A 189 -4.08 -15.84 -9.20
C LEU A 189 -4.53 -15.69 -7.74
N ALA A 190 -5.70 -16.21 -7.37
CA ALA A 190 -6.20 -16.14 -6.00
C ALA A 190 -5.24 -16.83 -5.02
N THR A 191 -4.78 -18.03 -5.34
CA THR A 191 -3.76 -18.75 -4.55
C THR A 191 -2.44 -17.99 -4.48
N SER A 192 -1.99 -17.37 -5.58
CA SER A 192 -0.76 -16.58 -5.59
C SER A 192 -0.85 -15.33 -4.71
N ILE A 193 -2.03 -14.69 -4.64
CA ILE A 193 -2.31 -13.57 -3.74
C ILE A 193 -2.26 -14.05 -2.28
N GLU A 194 -2.92 -15.15 -1.95
CA GLU A 194 -2.90 -15.74 -0.61
C GLU A 194 -1.46 -16.08 -0.18
N PHE A 195 -0.69 -16.70 -1.07
CA PHE A 195 0.71 -17.04 -0.85
C PHE A 195 1.55 -15.80 -0.57
N LEU A 196 1.41 -14.77 -1.40
CA LEU A 196 2.13 -13.50 -1.27
C LEU A 196 1.84 -12.81 0.07
N ILE A 197 0.58 -12.75 0.49
CA ILE A 197 0.16 -12.15 1.77
C ILE A 197 0.72 -12.93 2.95
N TYR A 198 0.57 -14.26 2.95
CA TYR A 198 1.04 -15.10 4.03
C TYR A 198 2.56 -14.96 4.21
N HIS A 199 3.32 -15.04 3.12
CA HIS A 199 4.77 -14.98 3.18
C HIS A 199 5.30 -13.59 3.53
N SER A 200 4.61 -12.51 3.14
CA SER A 200 4.97 -11.17 3.62
C SER A 200 4.77 -11.01 5.13
N LEU A 201 3.71 -11.57 5.70
CA LEU A 201 3.50 -11.58 7.14
C LEU A 201 4.51 -12.47 7.86
N LYS A 202 4.78 -13.66 7.31
CA LYS A 202 5.71 -14.63 7.90
C LYS A 202 7.13 -14.09 7.96
N ALA A 203 7.56 -13.33 6.95
CA ALA A 203 8.85 -12.65 6.95
C ALA A 203 9.02 -11.68 8.14
N MET A 204 7.91 -11.15 8.68
CA MET A 204 7.91 -10.19 9.78
C MET A 204 7.76 -10.84 11.16
N ASP A 205 7.52 -12.15 11.25
CA ASP A 205 7.31 -12.91 12.50
C ASP A 205 8.40 -12.62 13.55
N THR A 206 9.67 -12.57 13.14
CA THR A 206 10.79 -12.34 14.07
C THR A 206 10.84 -10.94 14.67
N VAL A 207 10.34 -9.92 13.95
CA VAL A 207 10.44 -8.51 14.32
C VAL A 207 9.15 -7.98 14.96
N MET A 208 8.00 -8.52 14.58
CA MET A 208 6.71 -8.02 15.05
C MET A 208 6.53 -8.26 16.55
N PHE A 209 6.06 -7.20 17.22
CA PHE A 209 5.66 -7.29 18.62
C PHE A 209 4.42 -8.18 18.71
N ASN A 210 4.51 -9.26 19.48
CA ASN A 210 3.43 -10.23 19.63
C ASN A 210 2.76 -10.05 21.00
N ASP A 211 1.88 -9.05 21.11
CA ASP A 211 0.96 -8.97 22.22
C ASP A 211 -0.25 -9.85 21.94
N LYS A 212 -0.52 -10.79 22.85
CA LYS A 212 -1.65 -11.73 22.77
C LYS A 212 -3.03 -11.05 22.87
N HIS A 213 -3.08 -9.77 23.25
CA HIS A 213 -4.31 -8.97 23.29
C HIS A 213 -4.47 -8.05 22.08
N SER A 214 -3.47 -7.99 21.21
CA SER A 214 -3.54 -7.17 19.99
C SER A 214 -4.09 -7.95 18.81
N PHE A 215 -4.67 -7.20 17.89
CA PHE A 215 -5.02 -7.63 16.54
C PHE A 215 -4.89 -6.40 15.65
N GLU A 216 -4.73 -6.61 14.35
CA GLU A 216 -4.64 -5.52 13.39
C GLU A 216 -5.34 -5.90 12.09
N LEU A 217 -6.11 -4.97 11.54
CA LEU A 217 -6.75 -5.13 10.23
C LEU A 217 -5.94 -4.35 9.20
N TYR A 218 -5.17 -5.07 8.40
CA TYR A 218 -4.34 -4.49 7.36
C TYR A 218 -5.09 -4.32 6.04
N GLY A 219 -4.74 -3.28 5.29
CA GLY A 219 -5.06 -3.14 3.87
C GLY A 219 -3.86 -3.48 3.01
N TYR A 220 -3.96 -4.54 2.22
CA TYR A 220 -2.95 -4.94 1.24
C TYR A 220 -3.26 -4.30 -0.11
N ASP A 221 -2.25 -3.65 -0.68
CA ASP A 221 -2.32 -3.04 -2.01
C ASP A 221 -1.50 -3.90 -2.98
N ILE A 222 -2.18 -4.56 -3.92
CA ILE A 222 -1.57 -5.51 -4.85
C ILE A 222 -1.83 -5.08 -6.29
N LEU A 223 -0.78 -5.02 -7.10
CA LEU A 223 -0.89 -4.80 -8.54
C LEU A 223 -0.78 -6.13 -9.28
N ILE A 224 -1.60 -6.34 -10.30
CA ILE A 224 -1.49 -7.51 -11.20
C ILE A 224 -0.83 -7.05 -12.49
N ASP A 225 0.17 -7.78 -12.98
CA ASP A 225 0.83 -7.51 -14.26
C ASP A 225 0.15 -8.20 -15.46
N GLU A 226 0.63 -7.92 -16.67
CA GLU A 226 0.09 -8.49 -17.91
C GLU A 226 0.09 -10.03 -17.96
N ASP A 227 0.98 -10.67 -17.18
CA ASP A 227 1.11 -12.12 -17.07
C ASP A 227 0.22 -12.70 -15.95
N VAL A 228 -0.70 -11.89 -15.41
CA VAL A 228 -1.61 -12.24 -14.30
C VAL A 228 -0.85 -12.61 -13.02
N LYS A 229 0.33 -12.02 -12.80
CA LYS A 229 1.12 -12.21 -11.59
C LYS A 229 0.85 -11.08 -10.58
N PRO A 230 0.56 -11.40 -9.30
CA PRO A 230 0.37 -10.39 -8.27
C PRO A 230 1.70 -9.88 -7.72
N HIS A 231 1.77 -8.57 -7.46
CA HIS A 231 2.90 -7.87 -6.88
C HIS A 231 2.45 -7.04 -5.68
N LEU A 232 3.10 -7.22 -4.52
CA LEU A 232 2.83 -6.43 -3.33
C LEU A 232 3.37 -5.01 -3.53
N ILE A 233 2.51 -4.00 -3.36
CA ILE A 233 2.89 -2.59 -3.54
C ILE A 233 3.09 -1.90 -2.19
N GLU A 234 2.16 -2.11 -1.25
CA GLU A 234 2.23 -1.60 0.12
C GLU A 234 1.28 -2.37 1.04
N VAL A 235 1.53 -2.27 2.35
CA VAL A 235 0.65 -2.77 3.41
C VAL A 235 0.32 -1.60 4.34
N ASN A 236 -0.97 -1.35 4.52
CA ASN A 236 -1.50 -0.25 5.30
C ASN A 236 -1.99 -0.77 6.66
N ALA A 237 -1.39 -0.31 7.77
CA ALA A 237 -1.80 -0.66 9.14
C ALA A 237 -3.10 0.02 9.60
N SER A 238 -3.67 0.92 8.79
CA SER A 238 -4.97 1.53 9.05
C SER A 238 -5.67 1.81 7.73
N PRO A 239 -6.23 0.77 7.07
CA PRO A 239 -6.87 0.96 5.78
C PRO A 239 -8.03 1.96 5.89
N SER A 240 -8.10 2.88 4.94
CA SER A 240 -9.17 3.89 4.94
C SER A 240 -10.56 3.24 4.90
N LEU A 241 -11.37 3.58 5.91
CA LEU A 241 -12.78 3.20 6.01
C LEU A 241 -13.72 4.29 5.44
N SER A 242 -13.17 5.34 4.83
CA SER A 242 -13.96 6.42 4.24
C SER A 242 -14.86 5.89 3.13
N VAL A 243 -16.17 6.13 3.23
CA VAL A 243 -17.17 5.60 2.31
C VAL A 243 -17.35 6.53 1.12
N THR A 244 -17.19 6.03 -0.10
CA THR A 244 -17.43 6.81 -1.33
C THR A 244 -18.71 6.42 -2.08
N THR A 245 -19.19 5.19 -1.88
CA THR A 245 -20.40 4.65 -2.53
C THR A 245 -21.14 3.74 -1.55
N THR A 246 -22.42 3.44 -1.82
CA THR A 246 -23.19 2.48 -1.00
C THR A 246 -22.54 1.10 -0.95
N SER A 247 -22.03 0.59 -2.08
CA SER A 247 -21.31 -0.69 -2.12
C SER A 247 -20.06 -0.67 -1.24
N ASP A 248 -19.32 0.44 -1.22
CA ASP A 248 -18.13 0.62 -0.36
C ASP A 248 -18.52 0.63 1.12
N ARG A 249 -19.67 1.22 1.47
CA ARG A 249 -20.24 1.19 2.82
C ARG A 249 -20.53 -0.23 3.27
N LEU A 250 -21.35 -0.95 2.50
CA LEU A 250 -21.81 -2.30 2.83
C LEU A 250 -20.62 -3.26 3.00
N MET A 251 -19.66 -3.21 2.07
CA MET A 251 -18.45 -4.03 2.14
C MET A 251 -17.61 -3.73 3.39
N LYS A 252 -17.42 -2.45 3.73
CA LYS A 252 -16.64 -2.07 4.92
C LYS A 252 -17.36 -2.41 6.23
N GLU A 253 -18.68 -2.24 6.28
CA GLU A 253 -19.50 -2.66 7.42
C GLU A 253 -19.40 -4.18 7.61
N GLU A 254 -19.43 -4.97 6.52
CA GLU A 254 -19.23 -6.43 6.57
C GLU A 254 -17.84 -6.80 7.10
N VAL A 255 -16.77 -6.22 6.53
CA VAL A 255 -15.38 -6.47 6.97
C VAL A 255 -15.20 -6.16 8.46
N LEU A 256 -15.74 -5.04 8.95
CA LEU A 256 -15.65 -4.65 10.35
C LEU A 256 -16.49 -5.56 11.25
N SER A 257 -17.72 -5.88 10.84
CA SER A 257 -18.59 -6.81 11.59
C SER A 257 -17.91 -8.18 11.74
N ASP A 258 -17.34 -8.70 10.65
CA ASP A 258 -16.66 -9.99 10.64
C ASP A 258 -15.34 -9.95 11.42
N THR A 259 -14.65 -8.81 11.43
CA THR A 259 -13.46 -8.60 12.27
C THR A 259 -13.85 -8.74 13.74
N VAL A 260 -14.93 -8.07 14.17
CA VAL A 260 -15.44 -8.18 15.55
C VAL A 260 -15.87 -9.61 15.86
N LYS A 261 -16.50 -10.35 14.94
CA LYS A 261 -16.88 -11.76 15.18
C LYS A 261 -15.68 -12.68 15.37
N ILE A 262 -14.54 -12.44 14.71
CA ILE A 262 -13.31 -13.23 14.92
C ILE A 262 -12.60 -12.79 16.20
N VAL A 263 -12.51 -11.48 16.42
CA VAL A 263 -11.76 -10.90 17.54
C VAL A 263 -12.54 -10.92 18.85
N PHE A 264 -13.86 -11.09 18.82
CA PHE A 264 -14.79 -11.21 19.95
C PHE A 264 -15.97 -12.14 19.57
N PRO A 265 -15.75 -13.46 19.48
CA PRO A 265 -16.75 -14.40 19.02
C PRO A 265 -17.93 -14.50 20.02
N PRO A 266 -19.17 -14.51 19.52
CA PRO A 266 -20.35 -14.61 20.37
C PRO A 266 -20.38 -15.96 21.10
N GLY A 267 -20.85 -15.94 22.36
CA GLY A 267 -20.95 -17.15 23.18
C GLY A 267 -19.63 -17.64 23.78
N PHE A 268 -18.60 -16.77 23.86
CA PHE A 268 -17.34 -17.13 24.51
C PHE A 268 -17.60 -17.62 25.95
N PRO A 269 -17.10 -18.80 26.33
CA PRO A 269 -17.37 -19.35 27.65
C PRO A 269 -16.70 -18.46 28.68
N ASN A 270 -17.45 -18.07 29.71
CA ASN A 270 -16.98 -17.30 30.87
C ASN A 270 -16.07 -18.14 31.79
N ASN A 271 -15.26 -19.03 31.19
CA ASN A 271 -14.55 -20.10 31.87
C ASN A 271 -13.22 -19.58 32.41
N LYS A 272 -13.04 -19.72 33.72
CA LYS A 272 -11.83 -19.32 34.46
C LYS A 272 -10.57 -20.14 34.09
N THR A 273 -10.69 -21.15 33.22
CA THR A 273 -9.66 -22.17 32.96
C THR A 273 -8.76 -21.90 31.76
N THR A 274 -9.19 -21.13 30.75
CA THR A 274 -8.35 -20.80 29.57
C THR A 274 -8.51 -19.33 29.19
N PRO A 275 -7.42 -18.53 29.21
CA PRO A 275 -7.48 -17.15 28.79
C PRO A 275 -7.98 -16.97 27.35
N TYR A 276 -8.71 -15.87 27.12
CA TYR A 276 -9.33 -15.54 25.84
C TYR A 276 -8.41 -15.69 24.62
N TRP A 277 -7.20 -15.14 24.73
CA TRP A 277 -6.21 -15.16 23.65
C TRP A 277 -5.76 -16.57 23.28
N GLU A 278 -5.69 -17.49 24.25
CA GLU A 278 -5.24 -18.86 24.00
C GLU A 278 -6.29 -19.66 23.23
N HIS A 279 -7.57 -19.47 23.57
CA HIS A 279 -8.66 -20.08 22.83
C HIS A 279 -8.73 -19.56 21.38
N ARG A 280 -8.48 -18.25 21.16
CA ARG A 280 -8.40 -17.68 19.81
C ARG A 280 -7.29 -18.28 18.97
N LEU A 281 -6.13 -18.56 19.56
CA LEU A 281 -5.00 -19.14 18.83
C LEU A 281 -5.25 -20.59 18.38
N LYS A 282 -6.01 -21.34 19.18
CA LYS A 282 -6.26 -22.78 18.94
C LYS A 282 -7.47 -23.05 18.03
N THR A 283 -8.24 -22.03 17.69
CA THR A 283 -9.52 -22.18 16.98
C THR A 283 -9.50 -21.37 15.68
N ASP A 284 -9.75 -22.03 14.56
CA ASP A 284 -10.06 -21.33 13.32
C ASP A 284 -11.48 -20.74 13.40
N TRP A 285 -11.58 -19.45 13.72
CA TRP A 285 -12.86 -18.78 13.84
C TRP A 285 -13.57 -18.54 12.51
N ALA A 286 -12.85 -18.58 11.38
CA ALA A 286 -13.48 -18.43 10.07
C ALA A 286 -14.41 -19.62 9.74
N THR A 287 -14.11 -20.81 10.25
CA THR A 287 -14.98 -22.00 10.10
C THR A 287 -16.08 -22.09 11.16
N ARG A 288 -15.90 -21.42 12.31
CA ARG A 288 -16.84 -21.44 13.44
C ARG A 288 -17.86 -20.32 13.42
N GLN A 289 -17.61 -19.26 12.65
CA GLN A 289 -18.48 -18.09 12.51
C GLN A 289 -18.80 -17.88 11.04
N LYS A 290 -20.02 -17.42 10.74
CA LYS A 290 -20.38 -16.99 9.39
C LYS A 290 -19.73 -15.63 9.11
N THR A 291 -18.52 -15.67 8.56
CA THR A 291 -17.73 -14.51 8.16
C THR A 291 -17.26 -14.64 6.71
N GLY A 292 -16.82 -13.53 6.11
CA GLY A 292 -16.13 -13.48 4.83
C GLY A 292 -14.64 -13.75 4.93
N PHE A 293 -14.09 -13.92 6.13
CA PHE A 293 -12.68 -14.24 6.33
C PHE A 293 -12.39 -15.71 6.01
N LYS A 294 -11.21 -15.95 5.43
CA LYS A 294 -10.60 -17.27 5.24
C LYS A 294 -9.26 -17.28 5.96
N LEU A 295 -9.02 -18.28 6.81
CA LEU A 295 -7.72 -18.47 7.45
C LEU A 295 -6.65 -18.77 6.39
N LEU A 296 -5.53 -18.05 6.43
CA LEU A 296 -4.38 -18.31 5.56
C LEU A 296 -3.55 -19.46 6.13
N GLN A 297 -3.43 -20.53 5.36
CA GLN A 297 -2.65 -21.72 5.71
C GLN A 297 -1.73 -22.07 4.53
N PHE A 298 -0.42 -22.01 4.77
CA PHE A 298 0.63 -22.46 3.86
C PHE A 298 1.69 -23.22 4.66
#